data_AF-A0A920UH12-F1
#
_entry.id   AF-A0A920UH12-F1
#
_cell.length_a   1.000
_cell.length_b   1.000
_cell.length_c   1.000
_cell.angle_alpha   90.00
_cell.angle_beta   90.00
_cell.angle_gamma   90.00
#
_symmetry.space_group_name_H-M   'P 1'
#
loop_
_entity.id
_entity.type
_entity.pdbx_description
1 polymer ?
#
loop_
_entity_poly.entity_id
_entity_poly.type
_entity_poly.pdbx_seq_one_letter_code
_entity_poly.pdbx_strand_id
1 'polypeptide(L)'
;MPKEKLLQLLREIAEERIPFNKLIGIKIESLGMDSLGIRFEMRPELIGNFKRGNLHGGVISSVMDVTGGMVAWTGIMKKWRVSLLKKFLRDLQKLAQ
;
A
#
# COMPACT_ATOMS: atom_id res chain seq x y z
N MET A 1 -0.62 16.85 13.07
CA MET A 1 -1.27 16.48 11.80
C MET A 1 -2.51 15.69 12.18
N PRO A 2 -3.68 16.05 11.66
CA PRO A 2 -4.88 15.22 11.78
C PRO A 2 -4.60 13.83 11.19
N LYS A 3 -5.26 12.79 11.72
CA LYS A 3 -5.11 11.39 11.29
C LYS A 3 -5.34 11.23 9.78
N GLU A 4 -6.24 12.04 9.23
CA GLU A 4 -6.56 12.14 7.80
C GLU A 4 -5.34 12.44 6.94
N LYS A 5 -4.45 13.34 7.38
CA LYS A 5 -3.23 13.65 6.60
C LYS A 5 -2.27 12.47 6.53
N LEU A 6 -2.26 11.63 7.56
CA LEU A 6 -1.41 10.45 7.59
C LEU A 6 -1.99 9.32 6.74
N LEU A 7 -3.31 9.12 6.78
CA LEU A 7 -3.99 8.20 5.85
C LEU A 7 -3.77 8.64 4.39
N GLN A 8 -3.86 9.94 4.11
CA GLN A 8 -3.59 10.48 2.78
C GLN A 8 -2.13 10.25 2.34
N LEU A 9 -1.17 10.39 3.24
CA LEU A 9 0.23 10.08 2.95
C LEU A 9 0.45 8.58 2.67
N LEU A 10 -0.18 7.68 3.43
CA LEU A 10 -0.10 6.24 3.18
C LEU A 10 -0.68 5.88 1.80
N ARG A 11 -1.79 6.52 1.43
CA ARG A 11 -2.37 6.39 0.09
C ARG A 11 -1.42 6.87 -1.00
N GLU A 12 -0.84 8.06 -0.86
CA GLU A 12 0.13 8.60 -1.82
C GLU A 12 1.35 7.67 -1.98
N ILE A 13 1.87 7.13 -0.87
CA ILE A 13 2.99 6.20 -0.89
C ILE A 13 2.61 4.93 -1.66
N ALA A 14 1.46 4.34 -1.34
CA ALA A 14 1.01 3.08 -1.92
C ALA A 14 0.66 3.20 -3.41
N GLU A 15 0.01 4.28 -3.85
CA GLU A 15 -0.42 4.47 -5.24
C GLU A 15 0.68 5.07 -6.14
N GLU A 16 1.46 6.04 -5.64
CA GLU A 16 2.27 6.91 -6.51
C GLU A 16 3.78 6.85 -6.25
N ARG A 17 4.23 6.52 -5.02
CA ARG A 17 5.66 6.56 -4.69
C ARG A 17 6.38 5.23 -4.81
N ILE A 18 5.70 4.11 -4.55
CA ILE A 18 6.31 2.78 -4.69
C ILE A 18 6.23 2.35 -6.16
N PRO A 19 7.36 2.26 -6.90
CA PRO A 19 7.32 2.05 -8.34
C PRO A 19 6.64 0.75 -8.76
N PHE A 20 6.83 -0.32 -7.98
CA PHE A 20 6.22 -1.61 -8.27
C PHE A 20 4.71 -1.61 -8.06
N ASN A 21 4.21 -0.91 -7.03
CA ASN A 21 2.76 -0.74 -6.83
C ASN A 21 2.12 0.03 -7.98
N LYS A 22 2.82 1.06 -8.46
CA LYS A 22 2.40 1.85 -9.62
C LYS A 22 2.40 1.02 -10.90
N LEU A 23 3.39 0.14 -11.08
CA LEU A 23 3.43 -0.82 -12.18
C LEU A 23 2.22 -1.76 -12.16
N ILE A 24 1.90 -2.35 -11.00
CA ILE A 24 0.70 -3.18 -10.79
C ILE A 24 -0.59 -2.38 -11.02
N GLY A 25 -0.55 -1.06 -10.76
CA GLY A 25 -1.71 -0.18 -10.89
C GLY A 25 -2.60 -0.21 -9.65
N ILE A 26 -2.00 -0.34 -8.47
CA ILE A 26 -2.70 -0.33 -7.18
C ILE A 26 -3.43 0.99 -6.97
N LYS A 27 -4.72 0.90 -6.60
CA LYS A 27 -5.57 2.00 -6.17
C LYS A 27 -6.25 1.68 -4.85
N ILE A 28 -6.29 2.66 -3.95
CA ILE A 28 -6.92 2.51 -2.64
C ILE A 28 -8.41 2.83 -2.79
N GLU A 29 -9.27 1.83 -2.77
CA GLU A 29 -10.72 2.04 -2.88
C GLU A 29 -11.31 2.62 -1.59
N SER A 30 -10.85 2.11 -0.44
CA SER A 30 -11.20 2.64 0.87
C SER A 30 -9.99 2.60 1.80
N LEU A 31 -9.83 3.62 2.64
CA LEU A 31 -8.79 3.67 3.66
C LEU A 31 -9.32 4.40 4.89
N GLY A 32 -9.77 3.61 5.84
CA GLY A 32 -10.14 4.03 7.17
C GLY A 32 -9.21 3.44 8.22
N MET A 33 -9.52 3.73 9.47
CA MET A 33 -8.80 3.12 10.60
C MET A 33 -9.18 1.64 10.80
N ASP A 34 -10.37 1.23 10.38
CA ASP A 34 -10.92 -0.10 10.61
C ASP A 34 -11.15 -0.89 9.32
N SER A 35 -11.03 -0.24 8.16
CA SER A 35 -11.24 -0.85 6.85
C SER A 35 -10.22 -0.36 5.83
N LEU A 36 -9.81 -1.28 4.94
CA LEU A 36 -8.92 -1.01 3.82
C LEU A 36 -9.42 -1.82 2.62
N GLY A 37 -9.52 -1.16 1.47
CA GLY A 37 -9.82 -1.78 0.19
C GLY A 37 -8.78 -1.37 -0.84
N ILE A 38 -8.23 -2.36 -1.55
CA ILE A 38 -7.29 -2.15 -2.65
C ILE A 38 -7.90 -2.78 -3.91
N ARG A 39 -7.80 -2.04 -5.01
CA ARG A 39 -8.19 -2.48 -6.35
C ARG A 39 -7.02 -2.30 -7.32
N PHE A 40 -6.94 -3.18 -8.30
CA PHE A 40 -6.10 -3.01 -9.49
C PHE A 40 -6.78 -3.74 -10.66
N GLU A 41 -6.49 -3.31 -11.88
CA GLU A 41 -7.09 -3.89 -13.09
C GLU A 41 -6.24 -5.05 -13.62
N MET A 42 -6.90 -6.14 -14.04
CA MET A 42 -6.22 -7.25 -14.70
C MET A 42 -5.73 -6.78 -16.08
N ARG A 43 -4.44 -6.99 -16.35
CA ARG A 43 -3.80 -6.65 -17.63
C ARG A 43 -2.88 -7.79 -18.09
N PRO A 44 -2.62 -7.94 -19.40
CA PRO A 44 -1.80 -9.05 -19.93
C PRO A 44 -0.45 -9.23 -19.25
N GLU A 45 0.18 -8.13 -18.84
CA GLU A 45 1.50 -8.09 -18.19
C GLU A 45 1.49 -8.68 -16.77
N LEU A 46 0.31 -8.85 -16.17
CA LEU A 46 0.13 -9.38 -14.81
C LEU A 46 -0.20 -10.89 -14.80
N ILE A 47 -0.32 -11.51 -15.97
CA ILE A 47 -0.65 -12.93 -16.11
C ILE A 47 0.58 -13.78 -15.86
N GLY A 48 0.48 -14.76 -14.95
CA GLY A 48 1.58 -15.70 -14.69
C GLY A 48 1.41 -17.05 -15.36
N ASN A 49 0.17 -17.50 -15.56
CA ASN A 49 -0.10 -18.71 -16.32
C ASN A 49 -0.54 -18.36 -17.74
N PHE A 50 0.38 -18.42 -18.69
CA PHE A 50 0.15 -18.07 -20.10
C PHE A 50 -0.92 -18.95 -20.79
N LYS A 51 -1.24 -20.14 -20.27
CA LYS A 51 -2.29 -21.02 -20.82
C LYS A 51 -3.67 -20.77 -20.23
N ARG A 52 -3.75 -20.39 -18.95
CA ARG A 52 -5.01 -20.22 -18.21
C ARG A 52 -5.45 -18.76 -18.05
N GLY A 53 -4.55 -17.80 -18.26
CA GLY A 53 -4.85 -16.37 -18.10
C GLY A 53 -4.96 -15.90 -16.65
N ASN A 54 -4.52 -16.72 -15.68
CA ASN A 54 -4.59 -16.36 -14.26
C ASN A 54 -3.50 -15.36 -13.88
N LEU A 55 -3.82 -14.51 -12.90
CA LEU A 55 -2.85 -13.60 -12.27
C LEU A 55 -1.59 -14.35 -11.82
N HIS A 56 -0.45 -13.70 -12.02
CA HIS A 56 0.83 -14.18 -11.52
C HIS A 56 0.81 -14.22 -10.00
N GLY A 57 1.28 -15.32 -9.41
CA GLY A 57 1.30 -15.51 -7.95
C GLY A 57 2.05 -14.38 -7.23
N GLY A 58 3.14 -13.89 -7.81
CA GLY A 58 3.86 -12.71 -7.31
C GLY A 58 3.03 -11.43 -7.26
N VAL A 59 2.12 -11.19 -8.23
CA VAL A 59 1.24 -10.01 -8.20
C VAL A 59 0.26 -10.13 -7.03
N ILE A 60 -0.34 -11.31 -6.84
CA ILE A 60 -1.26 -11.58 -5.72
C ILE A 60 -0.53 -11.37 -4.39
N SER A 61 0.63 -11.99 -4.22
CA SER A 61 1.42 -11.90 -2.98
C SER A 61 1.85 -10.46 -2.68
N SER A 62 2.27 -9.70 -3.68
CA SER A 62 2.66 -8.30 -3.49
C SER A 62 1.49 -7.40 -3.09
N VAL A 63 0.31 -7.59 -3.69
CA VAL A 63 -0.89 -6.83 -3.28
C VAL A 63 -1.30 -7.19 -1.85
N MET A 64 -1.23 -8.47 -1.48
CA MET A 64 -1.47 -8.91 -0.10
C MET A 64 -0.49 -8.29 0.89
N ASP A 65 0.80 -8.21 0.54
CA ASP A 65 1.84 -7.60 1.39
C ASP A 65 1.57 -6.11 1.62
N VAL A 66 1.28 -5.35 0.56
CA VAL A 66 0.92 -3.93 0.66
C VAL A 66 -0.32 -3.75 1.55
N THR A 67 -1.35 -4.59 1.35
CA THR A 67 -2.57 -4.58 2.17
C THR A 67 -2.25 -4.82 3.65
N GLY A 68 -1.47 -5.85 3.96
CA GLY A 68 -1.06 -6.19 5.32
C GLY A 68 -0.24 -5.08 5.98
N GLY A 69 0.72 -4.50 5.26
CA GLY A 69 1.52 -3.37 5.73
C GLY A 69 0.66 -2.14 6.05
N MET A 70 -0.33 -1.82 5.21
CA MET A 70 -1.25 -0.72 5.47
C MET A 70 -2.16 -0.97 6.68
N VAL A 71 -2.65 -2.19 6.88
CA VAL A 71 -3.40 -2.57 8.08
C VAL A 71 -2.53 -2.45 9.33
N ALA A 72 -1.28 -2.91 9.29
CA ALA A 72 -0.34 -2.74 10.40
C ALA A 72 -0.11 -1.25 10.72
N TRP A 73 0.05 -0.42 9.69
CA TRP A 73 0.20 1.02 9.82
C TRP A 73 -0.98 1.69 10.51
N THR A 74 -2.21 1.41 10.07
CA THR A 74 -3.42 1.96 10.70
C THR A 74 -3.55 1.50 12.17
N GLY A 75 -3.16 0.26 12.48
CA GLY A 75 -3.09 -0.25 13.85
C GLY A 75 -2.09 0.52 14.73
N ILE A 76 -0.89 0.82 14.21
CA ILE A 76 0.10 1.66 14.90
C ILE A 76 -0.45 3.07 15.13
N MET A 77 -1.11 3.66 14.14
CA MET A 77 -1.73 4.99 14.24
C MET A 77 -2.80 5.09 15.32
N LYS A 78 -3.51 4.00 15.63
CA LYS A 78 -4.46 3.93 16.74
C LYS A 78 -3.76 3.96 18.10
N LYS A 79 -2.61 3.30 18.21
CA LYS A 79 -1.93 3.05 19.50
C LYS A 79 -0.85 4.08 19.85
N TRP A 80 -0.15 4.65 18.87
CA TRP A 80 1.08 5.42 19.10
C TRP A 80 0.87 6.94 19.04
N ARG A 81 1.61 7.69 19.87
CA ARG A 81 1.68 9.16 19.77
C ARG A 81 2.25 9.56 18.39
N VAL A 82 1.59 10.54 17.76
CA VAL A 82 1.90 11.05 16.41
C VAL A 82 3.38 11.45 16.22
N SER A 83 4.10 11.81 17.29
CA SER A 83 5.52 12.15 17.24
C SER A 83 6.42 10.99 16.83
N LEU A 84 6.11 9.75 17.23
CA LEU A 84 6.90 8.56 16.88
C LEU A 84 6.69 8.15 15.42
N LEU A 85 5.43 8.24 14.95
CA LEU A 85 5.07 8.01 13.54
C LEU A 85 5.83 8.95 12.60
N LYS A 86 5.98 10.23 12.98
CA LYS A 86 6.75 11.19 12.19
C LYS A 86 8.25 10.85 12.11
N LYS A 87 8.84 10.27 13.14
CA LYS A 87 10.24 9.88 13.12
C LYS A 87 10.43 8.73 12.12
N PHE A 88 9.63 7.68 12.25
CA PHE A 88 9.68 6.53 11.34
C PHE A 88 9.46 6.90 9.87
N LEU A 89 8.46 7.75 9.56
CA LEU A 89 8.20 8.16 8.18
C LEU A 89 9.38 8.91 7.54
N ARG A 90 10.07 9.74 8.32
CA ARG A 90 11.28 10.42 7.84
C ARG A 90 12.40 9.43 7.57
N ASP A 91 12.50 8.38 8.37
CA ASP A 91 13.51 7.34 8.20
C ASP A 91 13.22 6.48 6.96
N LEU A 92 11.95 6.14 6.70
CA LEU A 92 11.53 5.49 5.45
C LEU A 92 11.83 6.32 4.21
N GLN A 93 11.60 7.64 4.26
CA GLN A 93 11.88 8.52 3.12
C GLN A 93 13.37 8.58 2.77
N LYS A 94 14.26 8.36 3.74
CA LYS A 94 15.72 8.30 3.50
C LYS A 94 16.17 6.98 2.87
N LEU A 95 15.40 5.91 3.04
CA LEU A 95 15.71 4.59 2.48
C LEU A 95 15.24 4.42 1.03
N ALA A 96 14.41 5.34 0.54
CA ALA A 96 13.89 5.34 -0.84
C ALA A 96 14.68 6.27 -1.79
N GLN A 97 15.85 6.76 -1.36
CA GLN A 97 16.84 7.49 -2.16
C GLN A 97 18.07 6.60 -2.36
#